data_AF-A0A8T4W447-F1
#
_entry.id   AF-A0A8T4W447-F1
#
_cell.length_a   1.000
_cell.length_b   1.000
_cell.length_c   1.000
_cell.angle_alpha   90.00
_cell.angle_beta   90.00
_cell.angle_gamma   90.00
#
_symmetry.space_group_name_H-M   'P 1'
#
loop_
_entity.id
_entity.type
_entity.pdbx_description
1 polymer ?
#
loop_
_entity_poly.entity_id
_entity_poly.type
_entity_poly.pdbx_seq_one_letter_code
_entity_poly.pdbx_strand_id
1 'polypeptide(L)'
;MRIWDVPPAELCRLHLLGEHRELHAVWSILVNDKTGYRCHPEVQRWQGKLAALFRRHALLVEEMNRRGYRHRSPLDPSLATGNGEQDCYVDTPAVQRRLLRNKPCGCPRKI
;
A
#
# COMPACT_ATOMS: atom_id res chain seq x y z
N MET A 1 -6.59 3.11 -7.99
CA MET A 1 -5.89 2.44 -6.88
C MET A 1 -4.63 3.21 -6.53
N ARG A 2 -4.24 3.27 -5.25
CA ARG A 2 -3.01 3.95 -4.83
C ARG A 2 -2.40 3.24 -3.62
N ILE A 3 -1.14 2.84 -3.73
CA ILE A 3 -0.29 2.43 -2.60
C ILE A 3 0.83 3.46 -2.50
N TRP A 4 1.05 4.00 -1.30
CA TRP A 4 2.02 5.08 -1.12
C TRP A 4 3.38 4.49 -0.79
N ASP A 5 4.43 4.87 -1.51
CA ASP A 5 5.81 4.46 -1.27
C ASP A 5 6.51 5.40 -0.26
N VAL A 6 5.74 5.91 0.71
CA VAL A 6 6.22 6.72 1.84
C VAL A 6 5.93 5.99 3.17
N PRO A 7 6.65 6.29 4.27
CA PRO A 7 6.37 5.73 5.58
C PRO A 7 4.89 5.89 5.99
N PRO A 8 4.20 4.84 6.47
CA PRO A 8 2.80 4.93 6.91
C PRO A 8 2.55 5.99 7.99
N ALA A 9 3.56 6.29 8.82
CA ALA A 9 3.50 7.34 9.83
C ALA A 9 3.24 8.74 9.22
N GLU A 10 3.66 8.98 7.98
CA GLU A 10 3.40 10.22 7.25
C GLU A 10 1.94 10.32 6.78
N LEU A 11 1.16 9.24 6.76
CA LEU A 11 -0.21 9.25 6.25
C LEU A 11 -1.21 9.67 7.32
N CYS A 12 -2.21 10.48 6.98
CA CYS A 12 -3.37 10.70 7.86
C CYS A 12 -4.25 9.45 7.92
N ARG A 13 -5.27 9.46 8.78
CA ARG A 13 -6.23 8.35 8.89
C ARG A 13 -6.83 7.95 7.54
N LEU A 14 -7.27 8.92 6.74
CA LEU A 14 -7.93 8.65 5.46
C LEU A 14 -6.99 7.96 4.48
N HIS A 15 -5.74 8.44 4.35
CA HIS A 15 -4.78 7.85 3.43
C HIS A 15 -4.23 6.51 3.92
N LEU A 16 -4.03 6.32 5.24
CA LEU A 16 -3.60 5.05 5.81
C LEU A 16 -4.63 3.95 5.59
N LEU A 17 -5.90 4.21 5.93
CA LEU A 17 -6.99 3.24 5.77
C LEU A 17 -7.35 3.05 4.29
N GLY A 18 -7.28 4.12 3.50
CA GLY A 18 -7.49 4.06 2.06
C GLY A 18 -6.44 3.19 1.38
N GLU A 19 -5.16 3.40 1.68
CA GLU A 19 -4.08 2.56 1.16
C GLU A 19 -4.24 1.10 1.58
N HIS A 20 -4.54 0.82 2.85
CA HIS A 20 -4.77 -0.54 3.33
C HIS A 20 -5.84 -1.25 2.50
N ARG A 21 -6.98 -0.59 2.23
CA ARG A 21 -8.05 -1.14 1.39
C ARG A 21 -7.61 -1.35 -0.07
N GLU A 22 -6.94 -0.38 -0.67
CA GLU A 22 -6.46 -0.50 -2.06
C GLU A 22 -5.39 -1.59 -2.19
N LEU A 23 -4.54 -1.77 -1.18
CA LEU A 23 -3.56 -2.85 -1.11
C LEU A 23 -4.25 -4.21 -1.14
N HIS A 24 -5.30 -4.41 -0.35
CA HIS A 24 -6.09 -5.65 -0.38
C HIS A 24 -6.70 -5.92 -1.76
N ALA A 25 -7.12 -4.87 -2.47
CA ALA A 25 -7.64 -5.01 -3.82
C ALA A 25 -6.53 -5.43 -4.81
N VAL A 26 -5.33 -4.84 -4.75
CA VAL A 26 -4.18 -5.26 -5.56
C VAL A 26 -3.80 -6.71 -5.25
N TRP A 27 -3.70 -7.06 -3.97
CA TRP A 27 -3.40 -8.43 -3.52
C TRP A 27 -4.40 -9.43 -4.09
N SER A 28 -5.71 -9.14 -3.97
CA SER A 28 -6.77 -10.01 -4.49
C SER A 28 -6.71 -10.18 -6.01
N ILE A 29 -6.39 -9.12 -6.76
CA ILE A 29 -6.25 -9.20 -8.22
C ILE A 29 -5.09 -10.14 -8.60
N LEU A 30 -3.94 -10.00 -7.94
CA LEU A 30 -2.74 -10.78 -8.25
C LEU A 30 -2.87 -12.24 -7.79
N VAL A 31 -3.36 -12.49 -6.57
CA VAL A 31 -3.51 -13.85 -6.02
C VAL A 31 -4.54 -14.68 -6.78
N ASN A 32 -5.67 -14.08 -7.17
CA ASN A 32 -6.77 -14.79 -7.81
C ASN A 32 -6.75 -14.66 -9.33
N ASP A 33 -5.64 -14.17 -9.90
CA ASP A 33 -5.46 -13.92 -11.33
C ASP A 33 -6.70 -13.23 -11.96
N LYS A 34 -7.19 -12.14 -11.35
CA LYS A 34 -8.36 -11.41 -11.88
C LYS A 34 -7.98 -10.60 -13.11
N THR A 35 -8.88 -10.47 -14.08
CA THR A 35 -8.65 -9.70 -15.31
C THR A 35 -9.00 -8.21 -15.14
N GLY A 36 -10.04 -7.91 -14.36
CA GLY A 36 -10.43 -6.54 -14.04
C GLY A 36 -9.32 -5.77 -13.32
N TYR A 37 -9.02 -4.56 -13.80
CA TYR A 37 -7.95 -3.68 -13.31
C TYR A 37 -6.52 -4.25 -13.39
N ARG A 38 -6.29 -5.40 -14.03
CA ARG A 38 -4.94 -6.00 -14.18
C ARG A 38 -3.95 -5.06 -14.86
N CYS A 39 -4.42 -4.26 -15.82
CA CYS A 39 -3.63 -3.27 -16.55
C CYS A 39 -3.52 -1.92 -15.83
N HIS A 40 -4.06 -1.78 -14.62
CA HIS A 40 -3.90 -0.55 -13.84
C HIS A 40 -2.42 -0.41 -13.44
N PRO A 41 -1.76 0.75 -13.60
CA PRO A 41 -0.32 0.92 -13.33
C PRO A 41 0.08 0.48 -11.91
N GLU A 42 -0.77 0.82 -10.93
CA GLU A 42 -0.61 0.34 -9.55
C GLU A 42 -0.59 -1.19 -9.45
N VAL A 43 -1.47 -1.93 -10.14
CA VAL A 43 -1.45 -3.41 -10.09
C VAL A 43 -0.22 -3.97 -10.80
N GLN A 44 0.10 -3.42 -11.98
CA GLN A 44 1.21 -3.90 -12.81
C GLN A 44 2.54 -3.84 -12.07
N ARG A 45 2.82 -2.75 -11.34
CA ARG A 45 4.09 -2.61 -10.62
C ARG A 45 4.30 -3.62 -9.47
N TRP A 46 3.25 -4.33 -9.05
CA TRP A 46 3.31 -5.37 -8.01
C TRP A 46 3.30 -6.80 -8.57
N GLN A 47 3.21 -6.98 -9.89
CA GLN A 47 3.29 -8.31 -10.50
C GLN A 47 4.62 -8.98 -10.16
N GLY A 48 4.56 -10.23 -9.69
CA GLY A 48 5.73 -10.97 -9.23
C GLY A 48 6.34 -10.49 -7.90
N LYS A 49 5.67 -9.58 -7.17
CA LYS A 49 6.19 -8.94 -5.94
C LYS A 49 5.25 -9.07 -4.74
N LEU A 50 4.54 -10.20 -4.60
CA LEU A 50 3.60 -10.42 -3.49
C LEU A 50 4.31 -10.38 -2.13
N ALA A 51 5.54 -10.87 -2.03
CA ALA A 51 6.35 -10.76 -0.81
C ALA A 51 6.56 -9.29 -0.40
N ALA A 52 6.87 -8.39 -1.35
CA ALA A 52 7.00 -6.96 -1.09
C ALA A 52 5.68 -6.33 -0.67
N LEU A 53 4.58 -6.68 -1.33
CA LEU A 53 3.24 -6.19 -1.02
C LEU A 53 2.79 -6.61 0.38
N PHE A 54 3.10 -7.85 0.77
CA PHE A 54 2.85 -8.37 2.12
C PHE A 54 3.62 -7.56 3.18
N ARG A 55 4.91 -7.27 2.94
CA ARG A 55 5.69 -6.39 3.84
C ARG A 55 5.08 -4.99 3.94
N ARG A 56 4.63 -4.42 2.81
CA ARG A 56 3.96 -3.12 2.83
C ARG A 56 2.69 -3.17 3.69
N HIS A 57 1.89 -4.22 3.57
CA HIS A 57 0.72 -4.43 4.44
C HIS A 57 1.11 -4.50 5.92
N ALA A 58 2.17 -5.22 6.27
CA ALA A 58 2.65 -5.31 7.64
C ALA A 58 3.00 -3.92 8.23
N LEU A 59 3.68 -3.07 7.46
CA LEU A 59 3.98 -1.69 7.87
C LEU A 59 2.72 -0.83 8.09
N LEU A 60 1.70 -1.00 7.24
CA LEU A 60 0.42 -0.32 7.43
C LEU A 60 -0.27 -0.80 8.71
N VAL A 61 -0.28 -2.12 8.95
CA VAL A 61 -0.88 -2.73 10.14
C VAL A 61 -0.15 -2.31 11.41
N GLU A 62 1.18 -2.24 11.39
CA GLU A 62 1.98 -1.75 12.51
C GLU A 62 1.60 -0.31 12.87
N GLU A 63 1.55 0.58 11.88
CA GLU A 63 1.13 1.96 12.10
C GLU A 63 -0.34 2.06 12.53
N MET A 64 -1.19 1.16 12.04
CA MET A 64 -2.58 1.09 12.46
C MET A 64 -2.71 0.71 13.93
N ASN A 65 -1.96 -0.31 14.37
CA ASN A 65 -1.92 -0.77 15.75
C ASN A 65 -1.36 0.33 16.67
N ARG A 66 -0.29 1.02 16.24
CA ARG A 66 0.28 2.15 16.97
C ARG A 66 -0.73 3.29 17.20
N ARG A 67 -1.66 3.49 16.26
CA ARG A 67 -2.76 4.46 16.36
C ARG A 67 -4.01 3.92 17.07
N GLY A 68 -3.97 2.69 17.59
CA GLY A 68 -5.08 2.07 18.31
C GLY A 68 -6.20 1.51 17.42
N TYR A 69 -5.98 1.35 16.11
CA TYR A 69 -6.97 0.68 15.26
C TYR A 69 -6.96 -0.83 15.51
N ARG A 70 -8.14 -1.45 15.48
CA ARG A 70 -8.30 -2.91 15.56
C ARG A 70 -8.27 -3.51 14.15
N HIS A 71 -7.10 -3.90 13.68
CA HIS A 71 -6.95 -4.58 12.40
C HIS A 71 -7.47 -6.03 12.48
N ARG A 72 -8.25 -6.48 11.47
CA ARG A 72 -8.93 -7.79 11.46
C ARG A 72 -8.90 -8.51 10.10
N SER A 73 -8.05 -8.06 9.19
CA SER A 73 -7.97 -8.58 7.82
C SER A 73 -6.52 -8.92 7.47
N PRO A 74 -5.88 -9.88 8.16
CA PRO A 74 -4.54 -10.31 7.82
C PRO A 74 -4.50 -10.87 6.40
N LEU A 75 -3.36 -10.69 5.73
CA LEU A 75 -3.07 -11.40 4.48
C LEU A 75 -2.50 -12.77 4.81
N ASP A 76 -2.72 -13.75 3.94
CA ASP A 76 -2.15 -15.09 4.08
C ASP A 76 -0.64 -15.05 3.76
N PRO A 77 0.25 -15.33 4.72
CA PRO A 77 1.69 -15.30 4.52
C PRO A 77 2.18 -16.39 3.54
N SER A 78 1.44 -17.49 3.34
CA SER A 78 1.82 -18.55 2.39
C SER A 78 1.79 -18.08 0.93
N LEU A 79 1.01 -17.04 0.65
CA LEU A 79 0.88 -16.43 -0.68
C LEU A 79 1.87 -15.29 -0.92
N ALA A 80 2.67 -14.91 0.09
CA ALA A 80 3.66 -13.83 0.01
C ALA A 80 4.93 -14.27 -0.75
N THR A 81 4.78 -14.59 -2.04
CA THR A 81 5.84 -15.13 -2.91
C THR A 81 6.44 -14.08 -3.85
N GLY A 82 7.49 -14.45 -4.59
CA GLY A 82 8.15 -13.58 -5.56
C GLY A 82 9.16 -12.61 -4.94
N ASN A 83 9.47 -11.52 -5.65
CA ASN A 83 10.50 -10.57 -5.23
C ASN A 83 10.05 -9.81 -3.97
N GLY A 84 11.00 -9.66 -3.05
CA GLY A 84 10.80 -8.98 -1.80
C GLY A 84 10.91 -7.45 -1.84
N GLU A 85 11.39 -6.90 -2.92
CA GLU A 85 11.60 -5.47 -3.03
C GLU A 85 10.61 -4.85 -4.00
N GLN A 86 10.17 -3.63 -3.68
CA GLN A 86 9.45 -2.79 -4.63
C GLN A 86 10.41 -1.73 -5.16
N ASP A 87 10.79 -1.89 -6.42
CA ASP A 87 11.73 -1.03 -7.17
C ASP A 87 11.04 -0.18 -8.25
N CYS A 88 9.74 -0.40 -8.48
CA CYS A 88 8.95 0.29 -9.49
C CYS A 88 7.96 1.25 -8.83
N TYR A 89 7.93 2.49 -9.32
CA TYR A 89 7.06 3.55 -8.80
C TYR A 89 6.13 4.07 -9.90
N VAL A 90 4.85 4.28 -9.58
CA VAL A 90 3.97 5.12 -10.42
C VAL A 90 4.42 6.58 -10.32
N ASP A 91 4.62 7.03 -9.08
CA ASP A 91 5.16 8.34 -8.74
C ASP A 91 6.30 8.11 -7.75
N THR A 92 7.46 8.75 -7.91
CA THR A 92 8.56 8.60 -6.94
C THR A 92 8.14 9.07 -5.54
N PRO A 93 8.77 8.60 -4.44
CA PRO A 93 8.43 9.02 -3.09
C PRO A 93 8.44 10.55 -2.90
N ALA A 94 9.36 11.27 -3.57
CA ALA A 94 9.41 12.73 -3.56
C ALA A 94 8.15 13.36 -4.19
N VAL A 95 7.70 12.82 -5.33
CA VAL A 95 6.47 13.25 -6.01
C VAL A 95 5.25 12.90 -5.16
N GLN A 96 5.20 11.72 -4.56
CA GLN A 96 4.09 11.31 -3.69
C GLN A 96 3.92 12.23 -2.48
N ARG A 97 5.02 12.60 -1.81
CA ARG A 97 4.97 13.59 -0.71
C ARG A 97 4.44 14.94 -1.19
N ARG A 98 4.78 15.37 -2.41
CA ARG A 98 4.22 16.60 -3.02
C ARG A 98 2.72 16.46 -3.27
N LEU A 99 2.27 15.33 -3.81
CA LEU A 99 0.85 15.05 -4.02
C LEU A 99 0.07 15.05 -2.70
N LEU A 100 0.63 14.46 -1.65
CA LEU A 100 0.03 14.44 -0.30
C LEU A 100 -0.10 15.85 0.29
N ARG A 101 0.92 16.71 0.14
CA ARG A 101 0.87 18.12 0.57
C ARG A 101 -0.23 18.93 -0.09
N ASN A 102 -0.58 18.57 -1.32
CA ASN A 102 -1.63 19.27 -2.09
C ASN A 102 -3.04 18.77 -1.76
N LYS A 103 -3.20 17.75 -0.90
CA LYS A 103 -4.52 17.30 -0.42
C LYS A 103 -5.00 18.18 0.73
N PRO A 104 -6.31 18.46 0.85
CA PRO A 104 -6.88 19.25 1.94
C PRO A 104 -6.93 18.44 3.26
N CYS A 105 -5.77 17.99 3.73
CA CYS A 105 -5.60 17.22 4.96
C CYS A 105 -4.17 17.43 5.50
N GLY A 106 -3.88 16.97 6.73
CA GLY A 106 -2.55 17.13 7.34
C GLY A 106 -1.46 16.17 6.84
N CYS A 107 -1.45 15.80 5.55
CA CYS A 107 -0.41 14.93 4.98
C CYS A 107 0.69 15.72 4.24
N PRO A 108 1.94 15.23 4.23
CA PRO A 108 2.46 14.19 5.12
C PRO A 108 2.49 14.71 6.56
N ARG A 109 2.16 13.84 7.52
CA ARG A 109 2.26 14.15 8.94
C ARG A 109 3.73 14.32 9.31
N LYS A 110 4.02 15.34 10.12
CA LYS A 110 5.29 15.43 10.83
C LYS A 110 5.25 14.40 11.97
N ILE A 111 6.31 13.58 12.06
CA ILE A 111 6.50 12.55 13.08
C ILE A 111 7.15 13.22 14.30
#